data_AF-A0A016BZI6-F1
#
_entry.id   AF-A0A016BZI6-F1
#
_cell.length_a   1.000
_cell.length_b   1.000
_cell.length_c   1.000
_cell.angle_alpha   90.00
_cell.angle_beta   90.00
_cell.angle_gamma   90.00
#
_symmetry.space_group_name_H-M   'P 1'
#
loop_
_entity.id
_entity.type
_entity.pdbx_description
1 polymer ?
#
loop_
_entity_poly.entity_id
_entity_poly.type
_entity_poly.pdbx_seq_one_letter_code
_entity_poly.pdbx_strand_id
1 'polypeptide(L)'
;MVAKSKYDAKIAEYKELNEQQAAVIEDNLEKSKIINNVVTELNQIAGNTHSLRVNVEHGVGELSQAEEINQKLQTLKKRLSAVEGKRSDSSKNLLATMDKLKSIIEQKEIEINNLKQEIANQQQTIANQKNTIASQQVTIDAQSQELMNKQQEMWYKLGTELHSVVEELPKVKGRKDKRNIKNTRYYILNKAKECFEHAAQLGHSLAGSKARQVEGEMSRL
;
A
#
# COMPACT_ATOMS: atom_id res chain seq x y z
N MET A 1 -38.58 -80.82 23.96
CA MET A 1 -37.49 -79.99 24.53
C MET A 1 -36.74 -79.31 23.39
N VAL A 2 -36.68 -77.98 23.36
CA VAL A 2 -35.84 -77.26 22.39
C VAL A 2 -34.38 -77.53 22.73
N ALA A 3 -33.58 -77.97 21.75
CA ALA A 3 -32.17 -78.28 21.96
C ALA A 3 -31.40 -77.03 22.37
N LYS A 4 -30.59 -77.14 23.44
CA LYS A 4 -29.73 -76.07 23.99
C LYS A 4 -28.93 -75.32 22.92
N SER A 5 -28.49 -76.04 21.88
CA SER A 5 -27.79 -75.48 20.71
C SER A 5 -28.55 -74.40 19.94
N LYS A 6 -29.88 -74.47 19.84
CA LYS A 6 -30.69 -73.42 19.19
C LYS A 6 -30.78 -72.14 20.04
N TYR A 7 -30.75 -72.29 21.36
CA TYR A 7 -30.71 -71.14 22.28
C TYR A 7 -29.33 -70.48 22.25
N ASP A 8 -28.26 -71.27 22.30
CA ASP A 8 -26.89 -70.77 22.27
C ASP A 8 -26.58 -70.03 20.96
N ALA A 9 -27.06 -70.54 19.81
CA ALA A 9 -26.91 -69.86 18.51
C ALA A 9 -27.63 -68.50 18.47
N LYS A 10 -28.85 -68.42 19.03
CA LYS A 10 -29.61 -67.18 19.07
C LYS A 10 -28.98 -66.15 20.01
N ILE A 11 -28.38 -66.59 21.13
CA ILE A 11 -27.60 -65.73 22.02
C ILE A 11 -26.35 -65.17 21.32
N ALA A 12 -25.67 -65.98 20.50
CA ALA A 12 -24.52 -65.52 19.71
C ALA A 12 -24.94 -64.48 18.66
N GLU A 13 -26.03 -64.71 17.93
CA GLU A 13 -26.60 -63.76 16.96
C GLU A 13 -26.98 -62.42 17.61
N TYR A 14 -27.61 -62.44 18.79
CA TYR A 14 -27.92 -61.22 19.54
C TYR A 14 -26.66 -60.48 20.03
N LYS A 15 -25.60 -61.19 20.41
CA LYS A 15 -24.33 -60.56 20.79
C LYS A 15 -23.68 -59.87 19.60
N GLU A 16 -23.62 -60.55 18.46
CA GLU A 16 -23.06 -59.98 17.22
C GLU A 16 -23.86 -58.76 16.75
N LEU A 17 -25.20 -58.83 16.81
CA LEU A 17 -26.07 -57.70 16.48
C LEU A 17 -25.84 -56.50 17.41
N ASN A 18 -25.69 -56.73 18.72
CA ASN A 18 -25.40 -55.67 19.68
C ASN A 18 -24.02 -55.03 19.43
N GLU A 19 -23.00 -55.82 19.10
CA GLU A 19 -21.67 -55.33 18.76
C GLU A 19 -21.70 -54.49 17.47
N GLN A 20 -22.43 -54.94 16.45
CA GLN A 20 -22.65 -54.18 15.22
C GLN A 20 -23.40 -52.87 15.50
N GLN A 21 -24.43 -52.89 16.34
CA GLN A 21 -25.20 -51.71 16.71
C GLN A 21 -24.34 -50.70 17.49
N ALA A 22 -23.49 -51.16 18.40
CA ALA A 22 -22.54 -50.32 19.11
C ALA A 22 -21.56 -49.62 18.15
N ALA A 23 -21.00 -50.36 17.19
CA ALA A 23 -20.08 -49.80 16.19
C ALA A 23 -20.74 -48.74 15.29
N VAL A 24 -22.03 -48.92 14.93
CA VAL A 24 -22.79 -47.93 14.15
C VAL A 24 -23.09 -46.67 14.97
N ILE A 25 -23.42 -46.81 16.25
CA ILE A 25 -23.65 -45.66 17.14
C ILE A 25 -22.36 -44.85 17.30
N GLU A 26 -21.23 -45.52 17.52
CA GLU A 26 -19.93 -44.87 17.66
C GLU A 26 -19.51 -44.12 16.39
N ASP A 27 -19.64 -44.75 15.21
CA ASP A 27 -19.37 -44.12 13.92
C ASP A 27 -20.25 -42.88 13.70
N ASN A 28 -21.56 -42.98 13.96
CA ASN A 28 -22.47 -41.84 13.83
C ASN A 28 -22.12 -40.69 14.80
N LEU A 29 -21.67 -41.01 16.02
CA LEU A 29 -21.23 -40.02 17.00
C LEU A 29 -19.96 -39.30 16.52
N GLU A 30 -19.00 -40.02 15.94
CA GLU A 30 -17.77 -39.45 15.35
C GLU A 30 -18.12 -38.52 14.17
N LYS A 31 -18.98 -38.98 13.25
CA LYS A 31 -19.44 -38.19 12.11
C LYS A 31 -20.16 -36.91 12.54
N SER A 32 -21.04 -37.00 13.55
CA SER A 32 -21.75 -35.85 14.10
C SER A 32 -20.79 -34.83 14.73
N LYS A 33 -19.77 -35.28 15.47
CA LYS A 33 -18.71 -34.41 16.02
C LYS A 33 -17.96 -33.68 14.90
N ILE A 34 -17.57 -34.37 13.84
CA ILE A 34 -16.86 -33.74 12.71
C ILE A 34 -17.75 -32.67 12.05
N ILE A 35 -19.02 -32.98 11.80
CA ILE A 35 -19.96 -32.02 11.19
C ILE A 35 -20.16 -30.79 12.07
N ASN A 36 -20.36 -30.97 13.39
CA ASN A 36 -20.50 -29.85 14.32
C ASN A 36 -19.25 -28.96 14.35
N ASN A 37 -18.06 -29.57 14.29
CA ASN A 37 -16.81 -28.82 14.19
C ASN A 37 -16.73 -28.05 12.88
N VAL A 38 -17.09 -28.67 11.75
CA VAL A 38 -17.14 -28.00 10.44
C VAL A 38 -18.09 -26.80 10.47
N VAL A 39 -19.29 -26.94 11.03
CA VAL A 39 -20.26 -25.84 11.15
C VAL A 39 -19.70 -24.70 12.02
N THR A 40 -19.06 -25.04 13.14
CA THR A 40 -18.48 -24.04 14.04
C THR A 40 -17.35 -23.25 13.36
N GLU A 41 -16.44 -23.95 12.68
CA GLU A 41 -15.35 -23.31 11.93
C GLU A 41 -15.87 -22.51 10.72
N LEU A 42 -16.94 -22.96 10.03
CA LEU A 42 -17.58 -22.20 8.97
C LEU A 42 -18.17 -20.88 9.46
N ASN A 43 -18.76 -20.86 10.66
CA ASN A 43 -19.26 -19.62 11.27
C ASN A 43 -18.11 -18.63 11.57
N GLN A 44 -16.97 -19.13 12.04
CA GLN A 44 -15.78 -18.30 12.26
C GLN A 44 -15.23 -17.76 10.92
N ILE A 45 -15.16 -18.61 9.90
CA ILE A 45 -14.78 -18.22 8.55
C ILE A 45 -15.70 -17.12 8.02
N ALA A 46 -17.02 -17.22 8.20
CA ALA A 46 -17.94 -16.19 7.77
C ALA A 46 -17.64 -14.83 8.40
N GLY A 47 -17.34 -14.80 9.71
CA GLY A 47 -16.89 -13.59 10.40
C GLY A 47 -15.57 -13.03 9.84
N ASN A 48 -14.57 -13.90 9.64
CA ASN A 48 -13.28 -13.51 9.08
C ASN A 48 -13.39 -12.99 7.64
N THR A 49 -14.23 -13.62 6.82
CA THR A 49 -14.52 -13.19 5.44
C THR A 49 -15.19 -11.83 5.43
N HIS A 50 -16.12 -11.57 6.36
CA HIS A 50 -16.74 -10.25 6.49
C HIS A 50 -15.71 -9.18 6.86
N SER A 51 -14.86 -9.44 7.87
CA SER A 51 -13.78 -8.52 8.24
C SER A 51 -12.81 -8.27 7.08
N LEU A 52 -12.44 -9.32 6.35
CA LEU A 52 -11.59 -9.18 5.16
C LEU A 52 -12.26 -8.28 4.12
N ARG A 53 -13.54 -8.50 3.81
CA ARG A 53 -14.28 -7.67 2.86
C ARG A 53 -14.26 -6.19 3.27
N VAL A 54 -14.55 -5.89 4.53
CA VAL A 54 -14.48 -4.53 5.06
C VAL A 54 -13.08 -3.95 4.91
N ASN A 55 -12.03 -4.74 5.16
CA ASN A 55 -10.65 -4.28 4.97
C ASN A 55 -10.34 -3.97 3.49
N VAL A 56 -10.82 -4.80 2.56
CA VAL A 56 -10.67 -4.56 1.11
C VAL A 56 -11.39 -3.28 0.68
N GLU A 57 -12.61 -3.05 1.17
CA GLU A 57 -13.37 -1.82 0.90
C GLU A 57 -12.64 -0.56 1.38
N HIS A 58 -11.91 -0.65 2.50
CA HIS A 58 -11.10 0.44 3.04
C HIS A 58 -9.66 0.48 2.46
N GLY A 59 -9.32 -0.41 1.52
CA GLY A 59 -7.99 -0.46 0.90
C GLY A 59 -6.86 -0.96 1.84
N VAL A 60 -7.22 -1.61 2.95
CA VAL A 60 -6.28 -2.20 3.93
C VAL A 60 -6.37 -3.73 3.96
N GLY A 61 -6.99 -4.33 2.94
CA GLY A 61 -7.11 -5.77 2.79
C GLY A 61 -5.75 -6.45 2.57
N GLU A 62 -5.53 -7.57 3.27
CA GLU A 62 -4.29 -8.33 3.16
C GLU A 62 -4.49 -9.66 2.44
N LEU A 63 -3.58 -9.97 1.51
CA LEU A 63 -3.58 -11.24 0.77
C LEU A 63 -3.35 -12.45 1.72
N SER A 64 -2.55 -12.26 2.77
CA SER A 64 -2.28 -13.23 3.83
C SER A 64 -3.56 -13.68 4.53
N GLN A 65 -4.41 -12.73 4.92
CA GLN A 65 -5.69 -12.99 5.57
C GLN A 65 -6.61 -13.80 4.64
N ALA A 66 -6.68 -13.43 3.36
CA ALA A 66 -7.46 -14.17 2.37
C ALA A 66 -6.94 -15.60 2.16
N GLU A 67 -5.61 -15.79 2.13
CA GLU A 67 -4.98 -17.10 2.01
C GLU A 67 -5.24 -17.99 3.22
N GLU A 68 -5.17 -17.43 4.44
CA GLU A 68 -5.48 -18.17 5.67
C GLU A 68 -6.93 -18.69 5.67
N ILE A 69 -7.89 -17.84 5.26
CA ILE A 69 -9.29 -18.25 5.14
C ILE A 69 -9.43 -19.37 4.10
N ASN A 70 -8.77 -19.26 2.95
CA ASN A 70 -8.82 -20.26 1.91
C ASN A 70 -8.23 -21.61 2.37
N GLN A 71 -7.12 -21.60 3.12
CA GLN A 71 -6.53 -22.82 3.69
C GLN A 71 -7.46 -23.50 4.70
N LYS A 72 -8.17 -22.73 5.53
CA LYS A 72 -9.20 -23.25 6.44
C LYS A 72 -10.33 -23.91 5.66
N LEU A 73 -10.84 -23.27 4.61
CA LEU A 73 -11.87 -23.85 3.72
C LEU A 73 -11.41 -25.18 3.10
N GLN A 74 -10.18 -25.27 2.60
CA GLN A 74 -9.61 -26.52 2.06
C GLN A 74 -9.53 -27.63 3.12
N THR A 75 -9.20 -27.27 4.35
CA THR A 75 -9.13 -28.21 5.48
C THR A 75 -10.51 -28.77 5.82
N LEU A 76 -11.54 -27.90 5.85
CA LEU A 76 -12.93 -28.31 6.07
C LEU A 76 -13.44 -29.22 4.95
N LYS A 77 -13.11 -28.90 3.70
CA LYS A 77 -13.47 -29.73 2.53
C LYS A 77 -12.90 -31.15 2.65
N LYS A 78 -11.62 -31.27 3.03
CA LYS A 78 -10.97 -32.57 3.28
C LYS A 78 -11.63 -33.35 4.42
N ARG A 79 -11.99 -32.67 5.52
CA ARG A 79 -12.69 -33.31 6.66
C ARG A 79 -14.06 -33.84 6.27
N LEU A 80 -14.83 -33.09 5.48
CA LEU A 80 -16.12 -33.55 4.96
C LEU A 80 -15.97 -34.77 4.05
N SER A 81 -15.00 -34.76 3.12
CA SER A 81 -14.75 -35.91 2.25
C SER A 81 -14.31 -37.17 3.03
N ALA A 82 -13.60 -37.02 4.14
CA ALA A 82 -13.21 -38.14 4.99
C ALA A 82 -14.40 -38.80 5.72
N VAL A 83 -15.46 -38.04 5.99
CA VAL A 83 -16.70 -38.54 6.60
C VAL A 83 -17.52 -39.40 5.63
N GLU A 84 -17.47 -39.07 4.33
CA GLU A 84 -18.15 -39.84 3.27
C GLU A 84 -17.53 -41.21 3.00
N GLY A 85 -16.21 -41.34 3.11
CA GLY A 85 -15.49 -42.57 2.79
C GLY A 85 -15.69 -43.71 3.80
N LYS A 86 -16.28 -43.45 4.97
CA LYS A 86 -16.46 -44.43 6.05
C LYS A 86 -17.91 -44.96 6.07
N ARG A 87 -18.11 -46.16 5.51
CA ARG A 87 -19.35 -46.99 5.47
C ARG A 87 -20.61 -46.37 4.80
N SER A 88 -21.09 -47.10 3.80
CA SER A 88 -22.19 -46.81 2.86
C SER A 88 -23.61 -46.67 3.45
N ASP A 89 -23.80 -46.81 4.76
CA ASP A 89 -25.13 -46.74 5.42
C ASP A 89 -25.44 -45.35 6.01
N SER A 90 -24.81 -44.30 5.47
CA SER A 90 -25.05 -42.93 5.91
C SER A 90 -26.51 -42.52 5.64
N SER A 91 -27.20 -42.03 6.67
CA SER A 91 -28.60 -41.60 6.52
C SER A 91 -28.72 -40.54 5.42
N LYS A 92 -29.80 -40.58 4.63
CA LYS A 92 -30.08 -39.61 3.55
C LYS A 92 -29.98 -38.15 4.01
N ASN A 93 -30.34 -37.88 5.26
CA ASN A 93 -30.26 -36.55 5.87
C ASN A 93 -28.81 -36.10 6.15
N LEU A 94 -27.94 -37.03 6.53
CA LEU A 94 -26.52 -36.75 6.76
C LEU A 94 -25.83 -36.35 5.45
N LEU A 95 -26.04 -37.15 4.39
CA LEU A 95 -25.51 -36.88 3.05
C LEU A 95 -25.99 -35.51 2.55
N ALA A 96 -27.29 -35.24 2.62
CA ALA A 96 -27.85 -33.94 2.22
C ALA A 96 -27.29 -32.77 3.04
N THR A 97 -26.95 -32.98 4.31
CA THR A 97 -26.31 -31.94 5.14
C THR A 97 -24.87 -31.70 4.69
N MET A 98 -24.12 -32.76 4.41
CA MET A 98 -22.74 -32.66 3.92
C MET A 98 -22.66 -31.99 2.55
N ASP A 99 -23.56 -32.33 1.63
CA ASP A 99 -23.64 -31.69 0.30
C ASP A 99 -23.88 -30.18 0.44
N LYS A 100 -24.77 -29.77 1.34
CA LYS A 100 -25.01 -28.35 1.64
C LYS A 100 -23.76 -27.68 2.20
N LEU A 101 -23.06 -28.31 3.14
CA LEU A 101 -21.82 -27.75 3.72
C LEU A 101 -20.73 -27.61 2.66
N LYS A 102 -20.57 -28.58 1.76
CA LYS A 102 -19.66 -28.49 0.62
C LYS A 102 -20.01 -27.34 -0.31
N SER A 103 -21.29 -27.18 -0.65
CA SER A 103 -21.75 -26.07 -1.49
C SER A 103 -21.48 -24.71 -0.83
N ILE A 104 -21.67 -24.58 0.49
CA ILE A 104 -21.34 -23.36 1.24
C ILE A 104 -19.83 -23.08 1.19
N ILE A 105 -18.99 -24.11 1.37
CA ILE A 105 -17.53 -23.99 1.25
C ILE A 105 -17.15 -23.48 -0.14
N GLU A 106 -17.70 -24.05 -1.21
CA GLU A 106 -17.40 -23.65 -2.59
C GLU A 106 -17.82 -22.20 -2.88
N GLN A 107 -18.99 -21.77 -2.38
CA GLN A 107 -19.41 -20.38 -2.48
C GLN A 107 -18.44 -19.44 -1.76
N LYS A 108 -17.96 -19.82 -0.58
CA LYS A 108 -16.97 -19.05 0.19
C LYS A 108 -15.59 -19.03 -0.48
N GLU A 109 -15.17 -20.12 -1.11
CA GLU A 109 -13.93 -20.17 -1.90
C GLU A 109 -13.99 -19.16 -3.06
N ILE A 110 -15.11 -19.11 -3.78
CA ILE A 110 -15.33 -18.13 -4.86
C ILE A 110 -15.26 -16.70 -4.33
N GLU A 111 -15.95 -16.43 -3.23
CA GLU A 111 -15.96 -15.11 -2.58
C GLU A 111 -14.55 -14.66 -2.18
N ILE A 112 -13.78 -15.53 -1.53
CA ILE A 112 -12.41 -15.25 -1.11
C ILE A 112 -11.49 -15.05 -2.32
N ASN A 113 -11.63 -15.83 -3.38
CA ASN A 113 -10.85 -15.66 -4.60
C ASN A 113 -11.13 -14.30 -5.27
N ASN A 114 -12.37 -13.83 -5.28
CA ASN A 114 -12.72 -12.50 -5.77
C ASN A 114 -12.05 -11.40 -4.92
N LEU A 115 -12.10 -11.51 -3.59
CA LEU A 115 -11.42 -10.57 -2.69
C LEU A 115 -9.89 -10.56 -2.90
N LYS A 116 -9.27 -11.72 -3.15
CA LYS A 116 -7.84 -11.80 -3.50
C LYS A 116 -7.51 -11.05 -4.78
N GLN A 117 -8.34 -11.19 -5.81
CA GLN A 117 -8.15 -10.46 -7.07
C GLN A 117 -8.30 -8.95 -6.87
N GLU A 118 -9.29 -8.52 -6.07
CA GLU A 118 -9.49 -7.10 -5.76
C GLU A 118 -8.29 -6.50 -5.01
N ILE A 119 -7.78 -7.19 -3.98
CA ILE A 119 -6.56 -6.79 -3.27
C ILE A 119 -5.37 -6.67 -4.24
N ALA A 120 -5.16 -7.66 -5.10
CA ALA A 120 -4.06 -7.63 -6.07
C ALA A 120 -4.18 -6.45 -7.04
N ASN A 121 -5.38 -6.15 -7.51
CA ASN A 121 -5.65 -5.01 -8.39
C ASN A 121 -5.40 -3.67 -7.68
N GLN A 122 -5.82 -3.53 -6.43
CA GLN A 122 -5.55 -2.35 -5.60
C GLN A 122 -4.04 -2.17 -5.40
N GLN A 123 -3.31 -3.24 -5.07
CA GLN A 123 -1.85 -3.20 -4.92
C GLN A 123 -1.13 -2.78 -6.21
N GLN A 124 -1.56 -3.29 -7.37
CA GLN A 124 -0.99 -2.89 -8.65
C GLN A 124 -1.26 -1.41 -8.96
N THR A 125 -2.46 -0.92 -8.65
CA THR A 125 -2.83 0.48 -8.82
C THR A 125 -1.95 1.39 -7.96
N ILE A 126 -1.74 1.03 -6.68
CA ILE A 126 -0.85 1.76 -5.76
C ILE A 126 0.59 1.78 -6.28
N ALA A 127 1.10 0.65 -6.77
CA ALA A 127 2.45 0.57 -7.34
C ALA A 127 2.61 1.50 -8.55
N ASN A 128 1.63 1.53 -9.45
CA ASN A 128 1.63 2.41 -10.61
C ASN A 128 1.60 3.89 -10.19
N GLN A 129 0.73 4.25 -9.25
CA GLN A 129 0.64 5.62 -8.73
C GLN A 129 1.96 6.06 -8.08
N LYS A 130 2.62 5.18 -7.31
CA LYS A 130 3.93 5.46 -6.71
C LYS A 130 4.99 5.77 -7.77
N ASN A 131 5.00 5.03 -8.88
CA ASN A 131 5.91 5.29 -10.00
C ASN A 131 5.62 6.64 -10.67
N THR A 132 4.35 6.98 -10.86
CA THR A 132 3.95 8.30 -11.40
C THR A 132 4.39 9.44 -10.49
N ILE A 133 4.16 9.32 -9.17
CA ILE A 133 4.60 10.32 -8.19
C ILE A 133 6.11 10.49 -8.22
N ALA A 134 6.88 9.40 -8.26
CA ALA A 134 8.33 9.47 -8.35
C ALA A 134 8.81 10.18 -9.62
N SER A 135 8.19 9.91 -10.77
CA SER A 135 8.49 10.58 -12.04
C SER A 135 8.13 12.07 -12.02
N GLN A 136 7.00 12.42 -11.41
CA GLN A 136 6.60 13.82 -11.22
C GLN A 136 7.58 14.57 -10.33
N GLN A 137 8.07 13.93 -9.25
CA GLN A 137 9.06 14.53 -8.36
C GLN A 137 10.36 14.92 -9.10
N VAL A 138 10.90 14.02 -9.93
CA VAL A 138 12.08 14.30 -10.75
C VAL A 138 11.85 15.50 -11.66
N THR A 139 10.66 15.63 -12.24
CA THR A 139 10.30 16.75 -13.11
C THR A 139 10.22 18.07 -12.33
N ILE A 140 9.60 18.06 -11.15
CA ILE A 140 9.51 19.22 -10.26
C ILE A 140 10.90 19.68 -9.83
N ASP A 141 11.77 18.76 -9.43
CA ASP A 141 13.13 19.08 -9.00
C ASP A 141 13.94 19.72 -10.14
N ALA A 142 13.84 19.17 -11.36
CA ALA A 142 14.48 19.73 -12.55
C ALA A 142 13.97 21.14 -12.87
N GLN A 143 12.64 21.36 -12.84
CA GLN A 143 12.04 22.67 -13.08
C GLN A 143 12.41 23.69 -12.01
N SER A 144 12.45 23.28 -10.74
CA SER A 144 12.88 24.11 -9.62
C SER A 144 14.34 24.57 -9.81
N GLN A 145 15.23 23.65 -10.19
CA GLN A 145 16.62 23.98 -10.45
C GLN A 145 16.78 24.91 -11.65
N GLU A 146 16.01 24.70 -12.72
CA GLU A 146 16.01 25.59 -13.89
C GLU A 146 15.54 27.00 -13.53
N LEU A 147 14.49 27.13 -12.73
CA LEU A 147 13.98 28.42 -12.27
C LEU A 147 15.00 29.15 -11.40
N MET A 148 15.64 28.45 -10.46
CA MET A 148 16.72 29.01 -9.65
C MET A 148 17.89 29.48 -10.53
N ASN A 149 18.28 28.68 -11.53
CA ASN A 149 19.33 29.03 -12.48
C ASN A 149 18.98 30.27 -13.32
N LYS A 150 17.73 30.40 -13.76
CA LYS A 150 17.24 31.59 -14.48
C LYS A 150 17.24 32.82 -13.57
N GLN A 151 16.81 32.68 -12.32
CA GLN A 151 16.73 33.79 -11.38
C GLN A 151 18.12 34.30 -11.01
N GLN A 152 19.09 33.42 -10.73
CA GLN A 152 20.45 33.84 -10.41
C GLN A 152 21.11 34.57 -11.60
N GLU A 153 20.89 34.11 -12.82
CA GLU A 153 21.42 34.73 -14.04
C GLU A 153 20.81 36.10 -14.30
N MET A 154 19.50 36.25 -14.08
CA MET A 154 18.79 37.51 -14.23
C MET A 154 19.32 38.58 -13.25
N TRP A 155 19.49 38.23 -11.98
CA TRP A 155 20.07 39.13 -10.99
C TRP A 155 21.51 39.53 -11.34
N TYR A 156 22.31 38.57 -11.82
CA TYR A 156 23.68 38.85 -12.23
C TYR A 156 23.75 39.79 -13.45
N LYS A 157 22.89 39.59 -14.44
CA LYS A 157 22.77 40.48 -15.61
C LYS A 157 22.34 41.88 -15.22
N LEU A 158 21.29 42.01 -14.38
CA LEU A 158 20.83 43.31 -13.89
C LEU A 158 21.94 44.06 -13.14
N GLY A 159 22.69 43.36 -12.27
CA GLY A 159 23.84 43.95 -11.57
C GLY A 159 24.92 44.43 -12.55
N THR A 160 25.17 43.67 -13.62
CA THR A 160 26.14 44.03 -14.67
C THR A 160 25.70 45.26 -15.46
N GLU A 161 24.42 45.34 -15.85
CA GLU A 161 23.85 46.50 -16.55
C GLU A 161 23.88 47.77 -15.68
N LEU A 162 23.51 47.66 -14.40
CA LEU A 162 23.62 48.78 -13.46
C LEU A 162 25.07 49.25 -13.31
N HIS A 163 26.02 48.31 -13.26
CA HIS A 163 27.44 48.63 -13.20
C HIS A 163 27.92 49.35 -14.47
N SER A 164 27.47 48.94 -15.67
CA SER A 164 27.84 49.64 -16.91
C SER A 164 27.27 51.06 -17.00
N VAL A 165 26.06 51.31 -16.48
CA VAL A 165 25.47 52.67 -16.45
C VAL A 165 26.34 53.67 -15.68
N VAL A 166 27.10 53.20 -14.68
CA VAL A 166 28.02 54.05 -13.92
C VAL A 166 29.15 54.60 -14.80
N GLU A 167 29.62 53.82 -15.77
CA GLU A 167 30.67 54.22 -16.73
C GLU A 167 30.16 55.27 -17.72
N GLU A 168 28.84 55.32 -17.97
CA GLU A 168 28.20 56.28 -18.87
C GLU A 168 27.88 57.63 -18.22
N LEU A 169 28.02 57.76 -16.89
CA LEU A 169 27.71 59.00 -16.19
C LEU A 169 28.58 60.19 -16.66
N PRO A 170 27.98 61.36 -16.91
CA PRO A 170 28.68 62.48 -17.53
C PRO A 170 29.71 63.12 -16.60
N LYS A 171 30.80 63.62 -17.20
CA LYS A 171 31.77 64.49 -16.52
C LYS A 171 31.22 65.92 -16.46
N VAL A 172 30.90 66.39 -15.26
CA VAL A 172 30.30 67.71 -15.04
C VAL A 172 31.30 68.74 -14.48
N LYS A 173 31.10 70.01 -14.83
CA LYS A 173 31.81 71.17 -14.28
C LYS A 173 30.95 71.81 -13.19
N GLY A 174 31.53 72.14 -12.03
CA GLY A 174 30.80 72.73 -10.89
C GLY A 174 30.85 71.86 -9.63
N ARG A 175 31.05 72.48 -8.45
CA ARG A 175 31.20 71.76 -7.18
C ARG A 175 29.95 70.96 -6.79
N LYS A 176 28.76 71.55 -7.00
CA LYS A 176 27.47 70.94 -6.69
C LYS A 176 27.19 69.75 -7.62
N ASP A 177 27.37 69.92 -8.92
CA ASP A 177 27.09 68.87 -9.90
C ASP A 177 28.05 67.69 -9.74
N LYS A 178 29.34 67.94 -9.45
CA LYS A 178 30.30 66.88 -9.11
C LYS A 178 29.85 66.05 -7.91
N ARG A 179 29.34 66.71 -6.86
CA ARG A 179 28.79 66.01 -5.68
C ARG A 179 27.56 65.18 -6.06
N ASN A 180 26.65 65.73 -6.86
CA ASN A 180 25.45 65.02 -7.31
C ASN A 180 25.81 63.78 -8.12
N ILE A 181 26.70 63.89 -9.11
CA ILE A 181 27.17 62.75 -9.92
C ILE A 181 27.85 61.69 -9.05
N LYS A 182 28.68 62.10 -8.07
CA LYS A 182 29.28 61.17 -7.11
C LYS A 182 28.22 60.40 -6.30
N ASN A 183 27.20 61.10 -5.79
CA ASN A 183 26.11 60.46 -5.04
C ASN A 183 25.29 59.51 -5.91
N THR A 184 24.96 59.92 -7.15
CA THR A 184 24.26 59.07 -8.13
C THR A 184 25.09 57.81 -8.44
N ARG A 185 26.40 57.97 -8.66
CA ARG A 185 27.31 56.86 -8.89
C ARG A 185 27.32 55.88 -7.72
N TYR A 186 27.46 56.38 -6.50
CA TYR A 186 27.43 55.55 -5.30
C TYR A 186 26.10 54.79 -5.19
N TYR A 187 24.96 55.45 -5.44
CA TYR A 187 23.64 54.83 -5.40
C TYR A 187 23.49 53.68 -6.41
N ILE A 188 23.89 53.90 -7.66
CA ILE A 188 23.80 52.88 -8.71
C ILE A 188 24.74 51.70 -8.41
N LEU A 189 25.98 51.96 -7.98
CA LEU A 189 26.90 50.90 -7.56
C LEU A 189 26.34 50.12 -6.37
N ASN A 190 25.69 50.77 -5.40
CA ASN A 190 25.04 50.07 -4.29
C ASN A 190 23.93 49.13 -4.78
N LYS A 191 23.12 49.56 -5.77
CA LYS A 191 22.09 48.70 -6.38
C LYS A 191 22.68 47.56 -7.21
N ALA A 192 23.76 47.80 -7.93
CA ALA A 192 24.50 46.75 -8.63
C ALA A 192 25.04 45.70 -7.64
N LYS A 193 25.61 46.14 -6.51
CA LYS A 193 26.07 45.28 -5.42
C LYS A 193 24.94 44.41 -4.87
N GLU A 194 23.80 44.98 -4.51
CA GLU A 194 22.62 44.24 -4.03
C GLU A 194 22.19 43.15 -5.03
N CYS A 195 22.18 43.45 -6.33
CA CYS A 195 21.84 42.47 -7.37
C CYS A 195 22.83 41.30 -7.41
N PHE A 196 24.14 41.57 -7.30
CA PHE A 196 25.15 40.53 -7.23
C PHE A 196 25.07 39.70 -5.94
N GLU A 197 24.72 40.31 -4.80
CA GLU A 197 24.48 39.57 -3.57
C GLU A 197 23.28 38.62 -3.69
N HIS A 198 22.18 39.06 -4.31
CA HIS A 198 21.03 38.21 -4.59
C HIS A 198 21.36 37.06 -5.55
N ALA A 199 22.12 37.32 -6.62
CA ALA A 199 22.60 36.26 -7.50
C ALA A 199 23.50 35.26 -6.77
N ALA A 200 24.37 35.73 -5.87
CA ALA A 200 25.25 34.87 -5.07
C ALA A 200 24.48 33.99 -4.08
N GLN A 201 23.45 34.55 -3.42
CA GLN A 201 22.55 33.80 -2.54
C GLN A 201 21.82 32.67 -3.26
N LEU A 202 21.54 32.85 -4.55
CA LEU A 202 20.93 31.84 -5.42
C LEU A 202 21.95 30.87 -6.05
N GLY A 203 23.25 31.01 -5.75
CA GLY A 203 24.30 30.07 -6.16
C GLY A 203 25.20 30.53 -7.31
N HIS A 204 25.12 31.78 -7.75
CA HIS A 204 25.87 32.22 -8.93
C HIS A 204 27.37 32.33 -8.63
N SER A 205 28.18 31.54 -9.33
CA SER A 205 29.60 31.32 -9.02
C SER A 205 30.46 32.59 -9.00
N LEU A 206 30.17 33.57 -9.87
CA LEU A 206 30.93 34.81 -9.99
C LEU A 206 30.32 35.99 -9.23
N ALA A 207 29.09 35.86 -8.73
CA ALA A 207 28.36 37.04 -8.24
C ALA A 207 28.95 37.54 -6.92
N GLY A 208 29.39 36.65 -6.02
CA GLY A 208 30.01 37.04 -4.76
C GLY A 208 31.39 37.72 -4.92
N SER A 209 32.15 37.43 -5.97
CA SER A 209 33.38 38.18 -6.26
C SER A 209 33.07 39.55 -6.87
N LYS A 210 32.04 39.62 -7.74
CA LYS A 210 31.57 40.89 -8.30
C LYS A 210 31.00 41.86 -7.28
N ALA A 211 30.18 41.39 -6.33
CA ALA A 211 29.68 42.22 -5.23
C ALA A 211 30.83 42.90 -4.45
N ARG A 212 31.88 42.13 -4.12
CA ARG A 212 33.07 42.65 -3.43
C ARG A 212 33.88 43.63 -4.27
N GLN A 213 33.97 43.40 -5.58
CA GLN A 213 34.61 44.35 -6.49
C GLN A 213 33.89 45.71 -6.45
N VAL A 214 32.57 45.71 -6.60
CA VAL A 214 31.75 46.92 -6.60
C VAL A 214 31.84 47.66 -5.26
N GLU A 215 31.84 46.94 -4.15
CA GLU A 215 32.04 47.52 -2.81
C GLU A 215 33.40 48.24 -2.67
N GLY A 216 34.45 47.65 -3.23
CA GLY A 216 35.78 48.27 -3.31
C GLY A 216 35.80 49.55 -4.15
N GLU A 217 35.05 49.58 -5.25
CA GLU A 217 34.89 50.78 -6.10
C GLU A 217 34.12 51.88 -5.38
N MET A 218 33.04 51.54 -4.68
CA MET A 218 32.25 52.49 -3.89
C MET A 218 33.08 53.16 -2.79
N SER A 219 33.98 52.41 -2.15
CA SER A 219 34.86 52.91 -1.09
C SER A 219 35.89 53.93 -1.59
N ARG A 220 36.13 53.99 -2.91
CA ARG A 220 37.10 54.90 -3.55
C ARG A 220 36.45 56.17 -4.12
N LEU A 221 35.13 56.29 -4.08
CA LEU A 221 34.41 57.48 -4.58
C LEU A 221 34.56 58.66 -3.65
#